data_AF-A0AAU1YCC1-F1
#
_entry.id   AF-A0AAU1YCC1-F1
#
_cell.length_a   1.000
_cell.length_b   1.000
_cell.length_c   1.000
_cell.angle_alpha   90.00
_cell.angle_beta   90.00
_cell.angle_gamma   90.00
#
_symmetry.space_group_name_H-M   'P 1'
#
loop_
_entity.id
_entity.type
_entity.pdbx_description
1 polymer ?
#
loop_
_entity_poly.entity_id
_entity_poly.type
_entity_poly.pdbx_seq_one_letter_code
_entity_poly.pdbx_strand_id
1 'polypeptide(L)'
;MQYLARQRYLDGRDEFSPRRYGEKVRRLIADHLRVTGVELRVPPIELSAPEFMERVDANPDARARTRYMVSRLRTHITARIGTDRARYELFSARLEEIVQQMRQDFEQAATDLARLYGDITADVEETGPSLDPLTERPVYRALVRALEQEGAPLPSAEVDLYEAACLLTSDIAVLVRTPHFVTQADAQSEARKVSARNWSAGRASGISAAATG
;
A
#
# COMPACT_ATOMS: atom_id res chain seq x y z
N MET A 1 2.01 8.66 -65.61
CA MET A 1 3.02 9.44 -64.86
C MET A 1 2.46 9.81 -63.48
N GLN A 2 2.31 8.83 -62.59
CA GLN A 2 1.95 9.02 -61.18
C GLN A 2 3.23 8.95 -60.36
N TYR A 3 4.01 10.03 -60.30
CA TYR A 3 5.29 10.03 -59.55
C TYR A 3 5.54 11.32 -58.77
N LEU A 4 4.50 12.12 -58.49
CA LEU A 4 4.62 13.37 -57.73
C LEU A 4 3.47 13.58 -56.74
N ALA A 5 3.07 12.53 -56.01
CA ALA A 5 2.09 12.66 -54.93
C ALA A 5 2.44 11.86 -53.66
N ARG A 6 3.67 11.34 -53.52
CA ARG A 6 4.03 10.42 -52.42
C ARG A 6 5.27 10.83 -51.62
N GLN A 7 5.65 12.11 -51.63
CA GLN A 7 6.86 12.59 -50.96
C GLN A 7 6.63 13.74 -49.97
N ARG A 8 5.37 14.02 -49.58
CA ARG A 8 5.04 15.00 -48.53
C ARG A 8 4.69 14.41 -47.15
N TYR A 9 4.67 13.08 -47.03
CA TYR A 9 4.33 12.40 -45.77
C TYR A 9 5.55 11.88 -44.99
N LEU A 10 6.76 12.30 -45.36
CA LEU A 10 8.01 11.77 -44.79
C LEU A 10 8.98 12.85 -44.32
N ASP A 11 8.52 14.06 -44.01
CA ASP A 11 9.34 15.05 -43.31
C ASP A 11 8.79 15.32 -41.92
N GLY A 12 9.64 15.07 -40.92
CA GLY A 12 9.38 15.36 -39.52
C GLY A 12 9.11 14.14 -38.66
N ARG A 13 9.90 13.05 -38.82
CA ARG A 13 10.13 12.12 -37.70
C ARG A 13 10.85 12.88 -36.58
N ASP A 14 10.09 13.59 -35.77
CA ASP A 14 10.50 13.92 -34.41
C ASP A 14 10.42 12.60 -33.65
N GLU A 15 11.57 11.95 -33.53
CA GLU A 15 11.76 10.69 -32.83
C GLU A 15 11.07 10.77 -31.47
N PHE A 16 10.00 9.98 -31.27
CA PHE A 16 9.24 9.97 -30.02
C PHE A 16 10.20 9.61 -28.88
N SER A 17 10.69 10.63 -28.19
CA SER A 17 11.58 10.50 -27.05
C SER A 17 10.78 10.81 -25.79
N PRO A 18 10.40 9.78 -25.00
CA PRO A 18 9.68 9.97 -23.75
C PRO A 18 10.36 10.99 -22.81
N ARG A 19 11.70 11.09 -22.86
CA ARG A 19 12.46 12.07 -22.06
C ARG A 19 12.23 13.52 -22.49
N ARG A 20 12.29 13.82 -23.80
CA ARG A 20 12.09 15.18 -24.33
C ARG A 20 10.63 15.64 -24.21
N TYR A 21 9.69 14.72 -24.45
CA TYR A 21 8.28 15.00 -24.22
C TYR A 21 7.96 15.16 -22.74
N GLY A 22 8.58 14.37 -21.85
CA GLY A 22 8.43 14.54 -20.41
C GLY A 22 8.91 15.91 -19.92
N GLU A 23 9.95 16.48 -20.52
CA GLU A 23 10.41 17.84 -20.21
C GLU A 23 9.44 18.91 -20.73
N LYS A 24 8.95 18.77 -21.97
CA LYS A 24 7.94 19.66 -22.56
C LYS A 24 6.61 19.63 -21.81
N VAL A 25 6.16 18.45 -21.40
CA VAL A 25 4.97 18.24 -20.57
C VAL A 25 5.15 18.87 -19.19
N ARG A 26 6.30 18.65 -18.53
CA ARG A 26 6.62 19.31 -17.25
C ARG A 26 6.61 20.83 -17.36
N ARG A 27 7.16 21.39 -18.45
CA ARG A 27 7.14 22.83 -18.71
C ARG A 27 5.73 23.38 -18.96
N LEU A 28 4.93 22.71 -19.79
CA LEU A 28 3.54 23.10 -20.04
C LEU A 28 2.68 23.04 -18.77
N ILE A 29 2.89 22.01 -17.95
CA ILE A 29 2.27 21.90 -16.62
C ILE A 29 2.73 23.07 -15.74
N ALA A 30 4.04 23.36 -15.68
CA ALA A 30 4.58 24.48 -14.89
C ALA A 30 4.03 25.85 -15.33
N ASP A 31 3.90 26.09 -16.64
CA ASP A 31 3.36 27.34 -17.18
C ASP A 31 1.85 27.45 -16.90
N HIS A 32 1.10 26.35 -17.00
CA HIS A 32 -0.31 26.32 -16.62
C HIS A 32 -0.54 26.55 -15.12
N LEU A 33 0.34 25.99 -14.27
CA LEU A 33 0.33 26.20 -12.83
C LEU A 33 0.58 27.66 -12.45
N ARG A 34 1.52 28.33 -13.13
CA ARG A 34 1.78 29.78 -12.95
C ARG A 34 0.56 30.63 -13.31
N VAL A 35 -0.09 30.35 -14.44
CA VAL A 35 -1.27 31.09 -14.92
C VAL A 35 -2.47 30.91 -13.99
N THR A 36 -2.57 29.76 -13.31
CA THR A 36 -3.67 29.46 -12.38
C THR A 36 -3.40 29.99 -10.95
N GLY A 37 -2.24 30.60 -10.70
CA GLY A 37 -1.81 31.03 -9.35
C GLY A 37 -1.49 29.88 -8.40
N VAL A 38 -1.39 28.64 -8.91
CA VAL A 38 -1.05 27.45 -8.12
C VAL A 38 0.45 27.24 -8.24
N GLU A 39 1.19 27.95 -7.41
CA GLU A 39 2.63 27.76 -7.31
C GLU A 39 2.88 26.37 -6.69
N LEU A 40 3.51 25.46 -7.43
CA LEU A 40 3.85 24.13 -6.96
C LEU A 40 5.09 24.27 -6.04
N ARG A 41 4.85 24.84 -4.84
CA ARG A 41 5.89 25.33 -3.93
C ARG A 41 6.62 24.25 -3.15
N VAL A 42 6.11 23.02 -3.14
CA VAL A 42 6.72 21.92 -2.38
C VAL A 42 7.52 21.02 -3.34
N PRO A 43 8.87 21.09 -3.34
CA PRO A 43 9.69 20.17 -4.11
C PRO A 43 9.45 18.73 -3.66
N PRO A 44 9.50 17.74 -4.58
CA PRO A 44 9.19 16.36 -4.26
C PRO A 44 10.22 15.81 -3.25
N ILE A 45 9.77 15.60 -2.02
CA ILE A 45 10.50 14.92 -0.96
C ILE A 45 9.79 13.62 -0.59
N GLU A 46 10.57 12.61 -0.22
CA GLU A 46 10.06 11.31 0.21
C GLU A 46 9.43 11.39 1.61
N LEU A 47 8.43 10.55 1.86
CA LEU A 47 7.77 10.47 3.17
C LEU A 47 8.73 10.06 4.30
N SER A 48 9.80 9.37 3.97
CA SER A 48 10.81 8.90 4.92
C SER A 48 11.87 9.96 5.27
N ALA A 49 11.82 11.14 4.64
CA ALA A 49 12.78 12.19 4.93
C ALA A 49 12.48 12.81 6.31
N PRO A 50 13.48 12.98 7.19
CA PRO A 50 13.26 13.54 8.52
C PRO A 50 12.72 14.98 8.47
N GLU A 51 13.05 15.74 7.42
CA GLU A 51 12.58 17.11 7.20
C GLU A 51 11.21 17.19 6.50
N PHE A 52 10.48 16.07 6.36
CA PHE A 52 9.24 16.03 5.59
C PHE A 52 8.19 17.00 6.10
N MET A 53 7.89 16.93 7.40
CA MET A 53 6.88 17.78 8.02
C MET A 53 7.31 19.25 8.05
N GLU A 54 8.57 19.54 8.37
CA GLU A 54 9.11 20.90 8.34
C GLU A 54 8.90 21.56 6.97
N ARG A 55 9.15 20.81 5.89
CA ARG A 55 8.98 21.31 4.53
C ARG A 55 7.52 21.51 4.14
N VAL A 56 6.63 20.64 4.62
CA VAL A 56 5.19 20.79 4.41
C VAL A 56 4.70 22.06 5.13
N ASP A 57 5.09 22.23 6.39
CA ASP A 57 4.65 23.34 7.24
C ASP A 57 5.22 24.70 6.78
N ALA A 58 6.39 24.69 6.11
CA ALA A 58 6.99 25.90 5.53
C ALA A 58 6.12 26.56 4.44
N ASN A 59 5.15 25.86 3.86
CA ASN A 59 4.25 26.45 2.86
C ASN A 59 3.04 27.10 3.56
N PRO A 60 2.81 28.42 3.45
CA PRO A 60 1.71 29.09 4.13
C PRO A 60 0.32 28.73 3.59
N ASP A 61 0.20 28.20 2.37
CA ASP A 61 -1.08 27.82 1.76
C ASP A 61 -1.52 26.42 2.22
N ALA A 62 -2.49 26.37 3.13
CA ALA A 62 -3.10 25.14 3.64
C ALA A 62 -3.60 24.23 2.51
N ARG A 63 -4.18 24.79 1.45
CA ARG A 63 -4.70 23.99 0.33
C ARG A 63 -3.58 23.28 -0.41
N ALA A 64 -2.46 23.97 -0.65
CA ALA A 64 -1.29 23.40 -1.28
C ALA A 64 -0.62 22.34 -0.38
N ARG A 65 -0.48 22.61 0.93
CA ARG A 65 0.03 21.65 1.92
C ARG A 65 -0.77 20.36 1.92
N THR A 66 -2.08 20.45 2.11
CA THR A 66 -2.97 19.29 2.23
C THR A 66 -2.98 18.46 0.95
N ARG A 67 -3.03 19.10 -0.23
CA ARG A 67 -2.92 18.40 -1.53
C ARG A 67 -1.59 17.67 -1.70
N TYR A 68 -0.50 18.31 -1.31
CA TYR A 68 0.82 17.70 -1.35
C TYR A 68 0.89 16.48 -0.44
N MET A 69 0.48 16.63 0.82
CA MET A 69 0.43 15.53 1.79
C MET A 69 -0.42 14.35 1.29
N VAL A 70 -1.63 14.61 0.78
CA VAL A 70 -2.50 13.56 0.22
C VAL A 70 -1.80 12.79 -0.90
N SER A 71 -1.17 13.49 -1.84
CA SER A 71 -0.44 12.84 -2.94
C SER A 71 0.70 11.96 -2.43
N ARG A 72 1.44 12.45 -1.44
CA ARG A 72 2.59 11.75 -0.84
C ARG A 72 2.14 10.53 -0.08
N LEU A 73 1.17 10.69 0.83
CA LEU A 73 0.58 9.60 1.62
C LEU A 73 0.00 8.52 0.72
N ARG A 74 -0.80 8.89 -0.29
CA ARG A 74 -1.36 7.93 -1.25
C ARG A 74 -0.27 7.13 -1.96
N THR A 75 0.76 7.80 -2.46
CA THR A 75 1.87 7.13 -3.16
C THR A 75 2.59 6.14 -2.24
N HIS A 76 2.86 6.53 -0.99
CA HIS A 76 3.52 5.68 0.00
C HIS A 76 2.67 4.48 0.41
N ILE A 77 1.38 4.70 0.71
CA ILE A 77 0.42 3.63 1.04
C ILE A 77 0.34 2.62 -0.10
N THR A 78 0.18 3.10 -1.34
CA THR A 78 0.13 2.21 -2.52
C THR A 78 1.43 1.42 -2.71
N ALA A 79 2.59 2.04 -2.51
CA ALA A 79 3.88 1.35 -2.63
C ALA A 79 4.09 0.29 -1.55
N ARG A 80 3.55 0.50 -0.33
CA ARG A 80 3.72 -0.39 0.83
C ARG A 80 2.59 -1.39 1.03
N ILE A 81 1.51 -1.33 0.25
CA ILE A 81 0.38 -2.25 0.41
C ILE A 81 0.77 -3.74 0.26
N GLY A 82 1.83 -4.02 -0.49
CA GLY A 82 2.37 -5.38 -0.64
C GLY A 82 3.10 -5.91 0.59
N THR A 83 3.56 -5.04 1.50
CA THR A 83 4.27 -5.47 2.73
C THR A 83 3.29 -5.83 3.83
N ASP A 84 2.20 -5.07 3.96
CA ASP A 84 1.12 -5.40 4.89
C ASP A 84 -0.21 -4.88 4.37
N ARG A 85 -0.94 -5.75 3.69
CA ARG A 85 -2.20 -5.37 3.06
C ARG A 85 -3.25 -4.92 4.08
N ALA A 86 -3.36 -5.62 5.22
CA ALA A 86 -4.38 -5.32 6.23
C ALA A 86 -4.17 -3.93 6.83
N ARG A 87 -2.92 -3.61 7.21
CA ARG A 87 -2.56 -2.31 7.78
C ARG A 87 -2.73 -1.17 6.78
N TYR A 88 -2.22 -1.33 5.56
CA TYR A 88 -2.25 -0.24 4.58
C TYR A 88 -3.64 -0.01 3.96
N GLU A 89 -4.54 -1.00 3.95
CA GLU A 89 -5.94 -0.79 3.60
C GLU A 89 -6.66 0.10 4.63
N LEU A 90 -6.38 -0.04 5.93
CA LEU A 90 -6.91 0.86 6.97
C LEU A 90 -6.41 2.29 6.79
N PHE A 91 -5.12 2.47 6.51
CA PHE A 91 -4.57 3.80 6.20
C PHE A 91 -5.17 4.41 4.93
N SER A 92 -5.43 3.59 3.90
CA SER A 92 -6.09 4.06 2.69
C SER A 92 -7.50 4.55 2.98
N ALA A 93 -8.30 3.80 3.75
CA ALA A 93 -9.66 4.19 4.12
C ALA A 93 -9.67 5.50 4.92
N ARG A 94 -8.82 5.62 5.94
CA ARG A 94 -8.70 6.85 6.74
C ARG A 94 -8.22 8.04 5.91
N LEU A 95 -7.30 7.84 4.97
CA LEU A 95 -6.88 8.89 4.05
C LEU A 95 -8.06 9.38 3.19
N GLU A 96 -8.90 8.47 2.69
CA GLU A 96 -10.07 8.83 1.90
C GLU A 96 -11.10 9.62 2.71
N GLU A 97 -11.34 9.24 3.96
CA GLU A 97 -12.20 10.01 4.88
C GLU A 97 -11.69 11.45 5.05
N ILE A 98 -10.39 11.62 5.31
CA ILE A 98 -9.79 12.96 5.44
C ILE A 98 -9.93 13.76 4.13
N VAL A 99 -9.71 13.12 2.98
CA VAL A 99 -9.87 13.76 1.66
C VAL A 99 -11.31 14.20 1.41
N GLN A 100 -12.31 13.45 1.88
CA GLN A 100 -13.72 13.84 1.76
C GLN A 100 -14.04 15.08 2.62
N GLN A 101 -13.52 15.14 3.85
CA GLN A 101 -13.74 16.28 4.75
C GLN A 101 -12.92 17.53 4.40
N MET A 102 -11.82 17.36 3.64
CA MET A 102 -10.92 18.45 3.24
C MET A 102 -11.61 19.62 2.53
N ARG A 103 -12.75 19.41 1.85
CA ARG A 103 -13.47 20.50 1.19
C ARG A 103 -14.11 21.51 2.15
N GLN A 104 -14.26 21.12 3.42
CA GLN A 104 -14.90 21.93 4.45
C GLN A 104 -13.88 22.76 5.22
N ASP A 105 -12.74 22.15 5.59
CA ASP A 105 -11.68 22.79 6.35
C ASP A 105 -10.30 22.22 5.98
N PHE A 106 -9.47 23.08 5.36
CA PHE A 106 -8.12 22.69 4.93
C PHE A 106 -7.11 22.64 6.09
N GLU A 107 -7.31 23.41 7.16
CA GLU A 107 -6.42 23.42 8.31
C GLU A 107 -6.67 22.21 9.21
N GLN A 108 -7.95 21.87 9.42
CA GLN A 108 -8.31 20.63 10.10
C GLN A 108 -7.81 19.41 9.31
N ALA A 109 -7.98 19.41 7.98
CA ALA A 109 -7.45 18.33 7.14
C ALA A 109 -5.92 18.23 7.19
N ALA A 110 -5.19 19.35 7.23
CA ALA A 110 -3.74 19.34 7.39
C ALA A 110 -3.34 18.68 8.73
N THR A 111 -4.05 19.01 9.81
CA THR A 111 -3.85 18.41 11.14
C THR A 111 -4.11 16.90 11.12
N ASP A 112 -5.20 16.45 10.49
CA ASP A 112 -5.54 15.03 10.43
C ASP A 112 -4.58 14.22 9.54
N LEU A 113 -4.09 14.82 8.45
CA LEU A 113 -3.05 14.22 7.63
C LEU A 113 -1.72 14.12 8.38
N ALA A 114 -1.38 15.09 9.24
CA ALA A 114 -0.18 15.03 10.07
C ALA A 114 -0.26 13.90 11.11
N ARG A 115 -1.44 13.69 11.70
CA ARG A 115 -1.69 12.53 12.58
C ARG A 115 -1.55 11.21 11.82
N LEU A 116 -2.19 11.10 10.66
CA LEU A 116 -2.08 9.91 9.81
C LEU A 116 -0.63 9.64 9.38
N TYR A 117 0.14 10.68 9.08
CA TYR A 117 1.58 10.57 8.81
C TYR A 117 2.33 10.00 10.02
N GLY A 118 2.04 10.49 11.23
CA GLY A 118 2.58 9.95 12.47
C GLY A 118 2.28 8.45 12.62
N ASP A 119 1.04 8.03 12.39
CA ASP A 119 0.63 6.62 12.53
C ASP A 119 1.26 5.69 11.47
N ILE A 120 1.52 6.20 10.26
CA ILE A 120 2.19 5.45 9.19
C ILE A 120 3.69 5.30 9.48
N THR A 121 4.33 6.37 9.96
CA THR A 121 5.77 6.39 10.24
C THR A 121 6.12 5.80 11.59
N ALA A 122 5.15 5.71 12.51
CA ALA A 122 5.31 5.01 13.76
C ALA A 122 5.63 3.54 13.49
N ASP A 123 6.82 3.14 13.94
CA ASP A 123 7.13 1.73 14.09
C ASP A 123 6.22 1.22 15.20
N VAL A 124 5.28 0.36 14.84
CA VAL A 124 4.34 -0.18 15.83
C VAL A 124 5.13 -1.24 16.59
N GLU A 125 5.69 -0.82 17.71
CA GLU A 125 5.96 -1.69 18.85
C GLU A 125 4.61 -2.30 19.26
N GLU A 126 4.22 -3.40 18.62
CA GLU A 126 3.03 -4.14 19.02
C GLU A 126 3.34 -4.79 20.36
N THR A 127 2.60 -4.39 21.40
CA THR A 127 2.64 -5.01 22.72
C THR A 127 2.13 -6.46 22.58
N GLY A 128 3.07 -7.40 22.46
CA GLY A 128 2.81 -8.83 22.28
C GLY A 128 4.11 -9.63 22.24
N PRO A 129 4.06 -10.98 22.14
CA PRO A 129 5.23 -11.78 21.83
C PRO A 129 5.90 -11.27 20.54
N SER A 130 7.23 -11.43 20.49
CA SER A 130 8.09 -10.91 19.42
C SER A 130 7.82 -11.62 18.09
N LEU A 131 6.75 -11.24 17.38
CA LEU A 131 6.51 -11.63 16.00
C LEU A 131 7.44 -10.85 15.06
N ASP A 132 7.95 -11.54 14.03
CA ASP A 132 8.73 -10.93 12.97
C ASP A 132 7.93 -9.81 12.27
N PRO A 133 8.44 -8.56 12.22
CA PRO A 133 7.71 -7.43 11.67
C PRO A 133 7.36 -7.51 10.19
N LEU A 134 8.14 -8.26 9.40
CA LEU A 134 8.03 -8.30 7.95
C LEU A 134 7.23 -9.50 7.44
N THR A 135 7.09 -10.54 8.26
CA THR A 135 6.49 -11.81 7.83
C THR A 135 5.33 -12.24 8.72
N GLU A 136 5.55 -12.39 10.02
CA GLU A 136 4.55 -12.92 10.95
C GLU A 136 3.49 -11.89 11.33
N ARG A 137 3.88 -10.63 11.58
CA ARG A 137 2.91 -9.56 11.93
C ARG A 137 1.87 -9.29 10.85
N PRO A 138 2.22 -9.20 9.54
CA PRO A 138 1.21 -9.05 8.49
C PRO A 138 0.21 -10.20 8.45
N VAL A 139 0.66 -11.44 8.69
CA VAL A 139 -0.21 -12.62 8.75
C VAL A 139 -1.13 -12.55 9.96
N TYR A 140 -0.61 -12.19 11.13
CA TYR A 140 -1.39 -11.98 12.35
C TYR A 140 -2.50 -10.94 12.14
N ARG A 141 -2.17 -9.75 11.61
CA ARG A 141 -3.16 -8.70 11.33
C ARG A 141 -4.23 -9.15 10.34
N ALA A 142 -3.83 -9.93 9.33
CA ALA A 142 -4.77 -10.50 8.37
C ALA A 142 -5.74 -11.51 9.03
N LEU A 143 -5.27 -12.33 9.97
CA LEU A 143 -6.11 -13.24 10.74
C LEU A 143 -7.12 -12.52 11.62
N VAL A 144 -6.66 -11.54 12.41
CA VAL A 144 -7.53 -10.73 13.27
C VAL A 144 -8.64 -10.09 12.45
N ARG A 145 -8.28 -9.46 11.33
CA ARG A 145 -9.25 -8.82 10.43
C ARG A 145 -10.23 -9.81 9.80
N ALA A 146 -9.78 -11.02 9.45
CA ALA A 146 -10.67 -12.05 8.91
C ALA A 146 -11.69 -12.51 9.95
N LEU A 147 -11.27 -12.70 11.20
CA LEU A 147 -12.17 -13.06 12.31
C LEU A 147 -13.22 -11.97 12.58
N GLU A 148 -12.79 -10.70 12.59
CA GLU A 148 -13.69 -9.55 12.74
C GLU A 148 -14.75 -9.51 11.63
N GLN A 149 -14.35 -9.79 10.38
CA GLN A 149 -15.26 -9.81 9.23
C GLN A 149 -16.26 -10.96 9.27
N GLU A 150 -15.88 -12.11 9.82
CA GLU A 150 -16.76 -13.26 10.03
C GLU A 150 -17.66 -13.11 11.27
N GLY A 151 -17.49 -12.05 12.05
CA GLY A 151 -18.20 -11.85 13.32
C GLY A 151 -17.83 -12.91 14.37
N ALA A 152 -16.71 -13.61 14.17
CA ALA A 152 -16.21 -14.59 15.12
C ALA A 152 -15.61 -13.84 16.31
N PRO A 153 -15.92 -14.23 17.55
CA PRO A 153 -15.20 -13.71 18.70
C PRO A 153 -13.71 -14.04 18.52
N LEU A 154 -12.84 -13.09 18.87
CA LEU A 154 -11.42 -13.40 19.01
C LEU A 154 -11.31 -14.62 19.92
N PRO A 155 -10.56 -15.65 19.50
CA PRO A 155 -10.51 -16.89 20.26
C PRO A 155 -10.13 -16.61 21.72
N SER A 156 -10.66 -17.42 22.61
CA SER A 156 -10.18 -17.49 24.00
C SER A 156 -8.66 -17.69 24.01
N ALA A 157 -8.01 -17.36 25.13
CA ALA A 157 -6.56 -17.58 25.31
C ALA A 157 -6.09 -19.05 25.06
N GLU A 158 -7.00 -19.99 24.85
CA GLU A 158 -6.73 -21.38 24.44
C GLU A 158 -6.27 -21.53 22.98
N VAL A 159 -6.62 -20.63 22.06
CA VAL A 159 -6.01 -20.59 20.72
C VAL A 159 -5.06 -19.41 20.67
N ASP A 160 -3.77 -19.71 20.68
CA ASP A 160 -2.76 -18.68 20.55
C ASP A 160 -2.71 -18.18 19.10
N LEU A 161 -3.33 -17.01 18.86
CA LEU A 161 -3.29 -16.34 17.55
C LEU A 161 -1.86 -16.06 17.07
N TYR A 162 -0.91 -15.89 18.00
CA TYR A 162 0.49 -15.71 17.67
C TYR A 162 1.07 -17.01 17.12
N GLU A 163 0.79 -18.15 17.76
CA GLU A 163 1.19 -19.46 17.25
C GLU A 163 0.58 -19.75 15.87
N ALA A 164 -0.72 -19.46 15.69
CA ALA A 164 -1.38 -19.61 14.40
C ALA A 164 -0.73 -18.75 13.30
N ALA A 165 -0.35 -17.50 13.62
CA ALA A 165 0.35 -16.63 12.68
C ALA A 165 1.74 -17.18 12.30
N CYS A 166 2.51 -17.70 13.25
CA CYS A 166 3.81 -18.32 12.99
C CYS A 166 3.69 -19.57 12.11
N LEU A 167 2.74 -20.46 12.42
CA LEU A 167 2.52 -21.69 11.65
C LEU A 167 2.10 -21.37 10.20
N LEU A 168 1.15 -20.46 10.02
CA LEU A 168 0.74 -20.04 8.68
C LEU A 168 1.87 -19.36 7.90
N THR A 169 2.70 -18.57 8.57
CA THR A 169 3.86 -17.94 7.94
C THR A 169 4.84 -18.99 7.42
N SER A 170 5.12 -20.03 8.22
CA SER A 170 5.94 -21.17 7.81
C SER A 170 5.34 -21.92 6.62
N ASP A 171 4.04 -22.22 6.66
CA ASP A 171 3.33 -22.89 5.57
C ASP A 171 3.38 -22.07 4.27
N ILE A 172 3.12 -20.76 4.35
CA ILE A 172 3.21 -19.84 3.21
C ILE A 172 4.65 -19.82 2.66
N ALA A 173 5.67 -19.75 3.52
CA ALA A 173 7.06 -19.74 3.10
C ALA A 173 7.45 -21.03 2.34
N VAL A 174 6.95 -22.20 2.77
CA VAL A 174 7.14 -23.46 2.06
C VAL A 174 6.48 -23.42 0.67
N LEU A 175 5.25 -22.93 0.57
CA LEU A 175 4.51 -22.86 -0.69
C LEU A 175 5.16 -21.91 -1.70
N VAL A 176 5.59 -20.74 -1.25
CA VAL A 176 6.23 -19.72 -2.09
C VAL A 176 7.56 -20.20 -2.67
N ARG A 177 8.28 -21.09 -1.98
CA ARG A 177 9.52 -21.72 -2.47
C ARG A 177 9.29 -22.73 -3.60
N THR A 178 8.05 -23.14 -3.85
CA THR A 178 7.73 -24.06 -4.95
C THR A 178 8.04 -23.40 -6.30
N PRO A 179 8.78 -24.05 -7.21
CA PRO A 179 9.04 -23.51 -8.55
C PRO A 179 7.73 -23.11 -9.24
N HIS A 180 7.74 -21.95 -9.90
CA HIS A 180 6.61 -21.37 -10.63
C HIS A 180 5.45 -20.80 -9.81
N PHE A 181 5.46 -20.89 -8.47
CA PHE A 181 4.39 -20.28 -7.64
C PHE A 181 4.19 -18.79 -7.92
N VAL A 182 5.28 -18.03 -8.07
CA VAL A 182 5.23 -16.58 -8.33
C VAL A 182 4.75 -16.26 -9.74
N THR A 183 4.97 -17.17 -10.71
CA THR A 183 4.77 -16.88 -12.15
C THR A 183 3.53 -17.52 -12.75
N GLN A 184 2.98 -18.58 -12.14
CA GLN A 184 1.85 -19.35 -12.69
C GLN A 184 0.63 -19.33 -11.76
N ALA A 185 -0.51 -18.88 -12.30
CA ALA A 185 -1.79 -18.86 -11.59
C ALA A 185 -2.27 -20.28 -11.17
N ASP A 186 -1.92 -21.31 -11.94
CA ASP A 186 -2.26 -22.70 -11.64
C ASP A 186 -1.50 -23.20 -10.40
N ALA A 187 -0.20 -22.89 -10.29
CA ALA A 187 0.60 -23.21 -9.11
C ALA A 187 0.04 -22.54 -7.83
N GLN A 188 -0.47 -21.30 -7.95
CA GLN A 188 -1.12 -20.60 -6.83
C GLN A 188 -2.45 -21.24 -6.44
N SER A 189 -3.25 -21.66 -7.42
CA SER A 189 -4.52 -22.36 -7.16
C SER A 189 -4.31 -23.72 -6.51
N GLU A 190 -3.32 -24.49 -6.96
CA GLU A 190 -2.99 -25.78 -6.34
C GLU A 190 -2.45 -25.61 -4.92
N ALA A 191 -1.59 -24.63 -4.68
CA ALA A 191 -1.14 -24.28 -3.34
C ALA A 191 -2.31 -23.99 -2.37
N ARG A 192 -3.29 -23.19 -2.80
CA ARG A 192 -4.51 -22.91 -1.99
C ARG A 192 -5.28 -24.18 -1.65
N LYS A 193 -5.44 -25.10 -2.61
CA LYS A 193 -6.11 -26.39 -2.39
C LYS A 193 -5.33 -27.30 -1.44
N VAL A 194 -3.99 -27.31 -1.52
CA VAL A 194 -3.13 -28.09 -0.62
C VAL A 194 -3.22 -27.53 0.80
N SER A 195 -3.10 -26.22 0.99
CA SER A 195 -3.25 -25.57 2.30
C SER A 195 -4.61 -25.86 2.93
N ALA A 196 -5.70 -25.72 2.17
CA ALA A 196 -7.04 -25.99 2.68
C ALA A 196 -7.21 -27.46 3.12
N ARG A 197 -6.67 -28.41 2.34
CA ARG A 197 -6.67 -29.83 2.69
C ARG A 197 -5.85 -30.10 3.94
N ASN A 198 -4.63 -29.58 4.03
CA ASN A 198 -3.76 -29.76 5.19
C ASN A 198 -4.37 -29.15 6.46
N TRP A 199 -5.01 -27.99 6.38
CA TRP A 199 -5.75 -27.38 7.49
C TRP A 199 -6.95 -28.21 7.94
N SER A 200 -7.70 -28.79 6.99
CA SER A 200 -8.81 -29.69 7.32
C SER A 200 -8.34 -31.01 7.94
N ALA A 201 -7.21 -31.55 7.49
CA ALA A 201 -6.61 -32.77 8.04
C ALA A 201 -5.96 -32.53 9.41
N GLY A 202 -5.26 -31.41 9.59
CA GLY A 202 -4.62 -31.01 10.84
C GLY A 202 -5.63 -30.75 11.97
N ARG A 203 -6.81 -30.19 11.67
CA ARG A 203 -7.92 -30.11 12.64
C ARG A 203 -8.45 -31.48 13.05
N ALA A 204 -8.50 -32.46 12.14
CA ALA A 204 -8.91 -33.82 12.49
C ALA A 204 -7.88 -34.53 13.39
N SER A 205 -6.59 -34.21 13.25
CA SER A 205 -5.52 -34.73 14.11
C SER A 205 -5.42 -34.01 15.46
N GLY A 206 -5.63 -32.69 15.52
CA GLY A 206 -5.61 -31.90 16.76
C GLY A 206 -6.79 -32.19 17.69
N ILE A 207 -7.99 -32.46 17.16
CA ILE A 207 -9.17 -32.85 17.96
C ILE A 207 -9.01 -34.27 18.53
N SER A 208 -8.24 -35.15 17.87
CA SER A 208 -7.97 -36.49 18.41
C SER A 208 -6.96 -36.47 19.58
N ALA A 209 -6.09 -35.47 19.68
CA ALA A 209 -5.11 -35.37 20.77
C ALA A 209 -5.71 -34.77 22.06
N ALA A 210 -6.76 -33.94 21.95
CA ALA A 210 -7.45 -33.35 23.11
C ALA A 210 -8.56 -34.26 23.71
N ALA A 211 -8.89 -35.38 23.06
CA ALA A 211 -9.92 -36.32 23.52
C ALA A 211 -9.34 -37.59 24.21
N THR A 212 -8.04 -37.65 24.47
CA THR A 212 -7.40 -38.84 25.10
C THR A 212 -6.26 -38.47 26.07
N GLY A 213 -6.40 -37.36 26.79
CA GLY A 213 -5.53 -36.96 27.90
C GLY A 213 -6.32 -36.65 29.15
#